data_AF-A0A8T7BT68-F1
#
_entry.id   AF-A0A8T7BT68-F1
#
_cell.length_a   1.000
_cell.length_b   1.000
_cell.length_c   1.000
_cell.angle_alpha   90.00
_cell.angle_beta   90.00
_cell.angle_gamma   90.00
#
_symmetry.space_group_name_H-M   'P 1'
#
loop_
_entity.id
_entity.type
_entity.pdbx_description
1 polymer ?
#
loop_
_entity_poly.entity_id
_entity_poly.type
_entity_poly.pdbx_seq_one_letter_code
_entity_poly.pdbx_strand_id
1 'polypeptide(L)'
;MSWLDLVIIGIILISALISLVRGFVKESISLVSWILAGFIAFRYFSALAELLVSYIESPTVRTGIAFSVLFVCTLIVGAIVNFMASQMVSKTGLSGTDKTLGMVFGAARGVLIVT
;
A
#
# COMPACT_ATOMS: atom_id res chain seq x y z
N MET A 1 -26.39 11.38 17.99
CA MET A 1 -25.31 10.91 17.11
C MET A 1 -25.81 11.05 15.70
N SER A 2 -25.09 11.77 14.86
CA SER A 2 -25.44 11.91 13.45
C SER A 2 -25.27 10.56 12.74
N TRP A 3 -26.03 10.29 11.69
CA TRP A 3 -25.85 9.08 10.87
C TRP A 3 -24.41 8.99 10.32
N LEU A 4 -23.75 10.14 10.14
CA LEU A 4 -22.35 10.27 9.77
C LEU A 4 -21.42 9.68 10.85
N ASP A 5 -21.66 9.97 12.13
CA ASP A 5 -20.87 9.43 13.25
C ASP A 5 -20.88 7.88 13.26
N LEU A 6 -22.03 7.28 12.93
CA LEU A 6 -22.19 5.82 12.87
C LEU A 6 -21.38 5.21 11.71
N VAL A 7 -21.35 5.88 10.55
CA VAL A 7 -20.54 5.47 9.39
C VAL A 7 -19.05 5.54 9.71
N ILE A 8 -18.61 6.61 10.38
CA ILE A 8 -17.22 6.80 10.81
C ILE A 8 -16.77 5.66 11.73
N ILE A 9 -17.57 5.35 12.76
CA ILE A 9 -17.29 4.25 13.69
C ILE A 9 -17.23 2.92 12.95
N GLY A 10 -18.13 2.69 11.99
CA GLY A 10 -18.13 1.49 11.14
C GLY A 10 -16.84 1.35 10.32
N ILE A 11 -16.38 2.41 9.66
CA ILE A 11 -15.13 2.40 8.87
C ILE A 11 -13.93 2.12 9.77
N ILE A 12 -13.84 2.76 10.94
CA ILE A 12 -12.74 2.55 11.89
C ILE A 12 -12.74 1.10 12.40
N LEU A 13 -13.91 0.56 12.76
CA LEU A 13 -14.03 -0.84 13.22
C LEU A 13 -13.62 -1.83 12.12
N ILE A 14 -14.10 -1.63 10.90
CA ILE A 14 -13.75 -2.50 9.76
C ILE A 14 -12.25 -2.42 9.48
N SER A 15 -11.67 -1.22 9.46
CA SER A 15 -10.23 -1.01 9.26
C SER A 15 -9.40 -1.69 10.36
N ALA A 16 -9.82 -1.58 11.62
CA ALA A 16 -9.18 -2.24 12.76
C ALA A 16 -9.29 -3.77 12.67
N LEU A 17 -10.46 -4.31 12.30
CA LEU A 17 -10.67 -5.77 12.13
C LEU A 17 -9.80 -6.34 11.01
N ILE A 18 -9.75 -5.67 9.86
CA ILE A 18 -8.92 -6.08 8.72
C ILE A 18 -7.44 -6.08 9.12
N SER A 19 -7.02 -5.06 9.88
CA SER A 19 -5.63 -4.91 10.31
C SER A 19 -5.23 -5.92 11.39
N LEU A 20 -6.17 -6.37 12.23
CA LEU A 20 -5.97 -7.49 13.16
C LEU A 20 -5.65 -8.80 12.42
N VAL A 21 -6.35 -9.06 11.31
CA VAL A 21 -6.17 -10.29 10.52
C VAL A 21 -4.87 -10.22 9.70
N ARG A 22 -4.50 -9.04 9.19
CA ARG A 22 -3.31 -8.86 8.36
C ARG A 22 -2.00 -8.70 9.15
N GLY A 23 -2.02 -8.06 10.31
CA GLY A 23 -0.83 -7.74 11.10
C GLY A 23 -0.23 -6.37 10.76
N PHE A 24 0.42 -5.73 11.74
CA PHE A 24 1.03 -4.40 11.62
C PHE A 24 2.06 -4.34 10.49
N VAL A 25 3.01 -5.28 10.48
CA VAL A 25 4.12 -5.28 9.51
C VAL A 25 3.60 -5.31 8.08
N LYS A 26 2.55 -6.09 7.82
CA LYS A 26 1.96 -6.14 6.48
C LYS A 26 1.36 -4.82 6.07
N GLU A 27 0.64 -4.18 6.98
CA GLU A 27 -0.07 -2.94 6.68
C GLU A 27 0.90 -1.77 6.51
N SER A 28 1.93 -1.66 7.37
CA SER A 28 2.96 -0.62 7.28
C SER A 28 3.78 -0.75 6.00
N ILE A 29 4.27 -1.95 5.67
CA ILE A 29 5.05 -2.15 4.43
C ILE A 29 4.16 -1.91 3.21
N SER A 30 2.89 -2.31 3.23
CA SER A 30 1.96 -2.04 2.14
C SER A 30 1.80 -0.54 1.90
N LEU A 31 1.59 0.27 2.95
CA LEU A 31 1.45 1.72 2.81
C LEU A 31 2.74 2.38 2.29
N VAL A 32 3.88 2.00 2.84
CA VAL A 32 5.18 2.48 2.36
C VAL A 32 5.40 2.09 0.90
N SER A 33 5.01 0.88 0.50
CA SER A 33 5.13 0.41 -0.88
C SER A 33 4.26 1.22 -1.84
N TRP A 34 3.05 1.62 -1.43
CA TRP A 34 2.20 2.50 -2.23
C TRP A 34 2.82 3.89 -2.42
N ILE A 35 3.36 4.48 -1.35
CA ILE A 35 4.04 5.78 -1.42
C ILE A 35 5.28 5.69 -2.32
N LEU A 36 6.10 4.65 -2.14
CA LEU A 36 7.29 4.41 -2.96
C LEU A 36 6.96 4.14 -4.41
N ALA A 37 5.92 3.34 -4.70
CA ALA A 37 5.47 3.08 -6.06
C ALA A 37 5.02 4.36 -6.76
N GLY A 38 4.24 5.21 -6.08
CA GLY A 38 3.87 6.52 -6.59
C GLY A 38 5.09 7.39 -6.86
N PHE A 39 6.00 7.50 -5.88
CA PHE A 39 7.21 8.30 -6.00
C PHE A 39 8.12 7.85 -7.16
N ILE A 40 8.39 6.54 -7.27
CA ILE A 40 9.22 5.97 -8.34
C ILE A 40 8.53 6.18 -9.69
N ALA A 41 7.23 5.89 -9.80
CA ALA A 41 6.50 6.08 -11.04
C ALA A 41 6.54 7.56 -11.47
N PHE A 42 6.23 8.51 -10.58
CA PHE A 42 6.30 9.94 -10.89
C PHE A 42 7.70 10.44 -11.22
N ARG A 43 8.75 9.86 -10.62
CA ARG A 43 10.13 10.32 -10.87
C ARG A 43 10.71 9.76 -12.17
N TYR A 44 10.38 8.52 -12.51
CA TYR A 44 11.05 7.77 -13.57
C TYR A 44 10.18 7.49 -14.80
N PHE A 45 8.89 7.87 -14.81
CA PHE A 45 8.01 7.62 -15.97
C PHE A 45 8.58 8.20 -17.27
N SER A 46 9.20 9.39 -17.24
CA SER A 46 9.73 10.04 -18.45
C SER A 46 10.90 9.22 -19.04
N ALA A 47 11.83 8.81 -18.18
CA ALA A 47 12.98 8.01 -18.60
C ALA A 47 12.55 6.66 -19.18
N LEU A 48 11.56 6.01 -18.57
CA LEU A 48 11.01 4.77 -19.14
C LEU A 48 10.22 5.03 -20.43
N ALA A 49 9.47 6.14 -20.52
CA ALA A 49 8.74 6.50 -21.73
C ALA A 49 9.66 6.74 -22.93
N GLU A 50 10.88 7.25 -22.73
CA GLU A 50 11.86 7.40 -23.81
C GLU A 50 12.30 6.05 -24.40
N LEU A 51 12.44 5.01 -23.57
CA LEU A 51 12.77 3.65 -24.02
C LEU A 51 11.63 3.01 -24.83
N LEU A 52 10.39 3.50 -24.67
CA LEU A 52 9.21 2.98 -25.36
C LEU A 52 8.92 3.72 -26.68
N VAL A 53 9.74 4.70 -27.08
CA VAL A 53 9.51 5.53 -28.29
C VAL A 53 9.40 4.69 -29.56
N SER A 54 10.21 3.64 -29.69
CA SER A 54 10.20 2.73 -30.84
C SER A 54 9.01 1.78 -30.89
N TYR A 55 8.26 1.65 -29.79
CA TYR A 55 7.13 0.71 -29.66
C TYR A 55 5.78 1.41 -29.63
N ILE A 56 5.72 2.67 -29.19
CA ILE A 56 4.47 3.43 -29.02
C ILE A 56 4.64 4.84 -29.60
N GLU A 57 3.89 5.09 -30.67
CA GLU A 57 3.89 6.38 -31.38
C GLU A 57 3.25 7.50 -30.55
N SER A 58 2.10 7.22 -29.93
CA SER A 58 1.33 8.21 -29.16
C SER A 58 2.03 8.58 -27.84
N PRO A 59 2.49 9.84 -27.65
CA PRO A 59 3.22 10.26 -26.45
C PRO A 59 2.41 10.10 -25.15
N THR A 60 1.12 10.40 -25.18
CA THR A 60 0.22 10.32 -24.00
C THR A 60 0.10 8.88 -23.51
N VAL A 61 -0.21 7.96 -24.43
CA VAL A 61 -0.32 6.52 -24.15
C VAL A 61 1.00 5.94 -23.63
N ARG A 62 2.12 6.34 -24.24
CA ARG A 62 3.47 5.88 -23.84
C ARG A 62 3.81 6.28 -22.41
N THR A 63 3.55 7.54 -22.06
CA THR A 63 3.77 8.09 -20.72
C THR A 63 2.91 7.37 -19.69
N GLY A 64 1.64 7.14 -20.02
CA GLY A 64 0.71 6.38 -19.17
C GLY A 64 1.19 4.95 -18.92
N ILE A 65 1.59 4.23 -19.96
CA ILE A 65 2.10 2.86 -19.85
C ILE A 65 3.39 2.83 -19.01
N ALA A 66 4.34 3.75 -19.26
CA ALA A 66 5.58 3.82 -18.49
C ALA A 66 5.32 4.03 -17.00
N PHE A 67 4.42 4.96 -16.65
CA PHE A 67 4.00 5.18 -15.27
C PHE A 67 3.37 3.92 -14.68
N SER A 68 2.40 3.30 -15.36
CA SER A 68 1.71 2.09 -14.89
C SER A 68 2.67 0.92 -14.68
N VAL A 69 3.62 0.70 -15.60
CA VAL A 69 4.61 -0.37 -15.48
C VAL A 69 5.49 -0.13 -14.25
N LEU A 70 6.06 1.07 -14.08
CA LEU A 70 6.88 1.37 -12.90
C LEU A 70 6.11 1.21 -11.60
N PHE A 71 4.87 1.70 -11.58
CA PHE A 71 4.00 1.63 -10.43
C PHE A 71 3.73 0.18 -10.02
N VAL A 72 3.27 -0.65 -10.97
CA VAL A 72 2.95 -2.06 -10.74
C VAL A 72 4.20 -2.86 -10.39
N CYS A 73 5.32 -2.68 -11.10
CA CYS A 73 6.57 -3.35 -10.79
C CYS A 73 7.04 -3.03 -9.37
N THR A 74 6.96 -1.76 -8.95
CA THR A 74 7.35 -1.36 -7.59
C THR A 74 6.43 -1.98 -6.54
N LEU A 75 5.11 -2.01 -6.78
CA LEU A 75 4.16 -2.68 -5.88
C LEU A 75 4.42 -4.18 -5.77
N ILE A 76 4.79 -4.86 -6.86
CA ILE A 76 5.15 -6.28 -6.84
C ILE A 76 6.38 -6.50 -5.96
N VAL A 77 7.43 -5.69 -6.13
CA VAL A 77 8.63 -5.75 -5.28
C VAL A 77 8.27 -5.50 -3.82
N GLY A 78 7.46 -4.47 -3.54
CA GLY A 78 6.96 -4.17 -2.20
C GLY A 78 6.16 -5.32 -1.59
N ALA A 79 5.33 -6.01 -2.38
CA ALA A 79 4.56 -7.17 -1.94
C ALA A 79 5.45 -8.37 -1.61
N ILE A 80 6.53 -8.60 -2.36
CA ILE A 80 7.52 -9.64 -2.05
C ILE A 80 8.22 -9.33 -0.73
N VAL A 81 8.68 -8.09 -0.55
CA VAL A 81 9.32 -7.64 0.71
C VAL A 81 8.35 -7.80 1.88
N ASN A 82 7.09 -7.42 1.69
CA ASN A 82 6.04 -7.57 2.68
C ASN A 82 5.85 -9.05 3.08
N PHE A 83 5.77 -9.94 2.09
CA PHE A 83 5.62 -11.38 2.33
C PHE A 83 6.81 -11.93 3.14
N MET A 84 8.04 -11.57 2.77
CA MET A 84 9.25 -12.00 3.47
C MET A 84 9.28 -11.48 4.91
N ALA A 85 9.01 -10.19 5.12
CA ALA A 85 8.98 -9.58 6.44
C ALA A 85 7.90 -10.21 7.33
N SER A 86 6.72 -10.47 6.79
CA SER A 86 5.65 -11.15 7.52
C SER A 86 6.04 -12.57 7.93
N GLN A 87 6.73 -13.31 7.05
CA GLN A 87 7.25 -14.64 7.42
C GLN A 87 8.28 -14.55 8.54
N MET A 88 9.18 -13.56 8.53
CA MET A 88 10.14 -13.37 9.61
C MET A 88 9.46 -13.14 10.96
N VAL A 89 8.44 -12.28 11.01
CA VAL A 89 7.67 -12.03 12.25
C VAL A 89 6.92 -13.27 12.73
N SER A 90 6.39 -14.07 11.80
CA SER A 90 5.73 -15.33 12.18
C SER A 90 6.71 -16.33 12.82
N LYS A 91 7.96 -16.34 12.38
CA LYS A 91 9.00 -17.24 12.87
C LYS A 91 9.60 -16.81 14.21
N THR A 92 9.56 -15.53 14.56
CA THR A 92 10.07 -15.02 15.85
C THR A 92 9.10 -15.23 17.02
N GLY A 93 7.90 -15.77 16.78
CA GLY A 93 6.86 -15.95 17.81
C GLY A 93 6.15 -14.65 18.22
N LEU A 94 6.52 -13.51 17.62
CA LEU A 94 5.94 -12.18 17.89
C LEU A 94 4.61 -11.92 17.16
N SER A 95 3.99 -12.97 16.58
CA SER A 95 2.74 -12.82 15.82
C SER A 95 1.59 -12.23 16.64
N GLY A 96 1.56 -12.46 17.97
CA GLY A 96 0.57 -11.84 18.86
C GLY A 96 0.72 -10.31 18.92
N THR A 97 1.95 -9.83 19.16
CA THR A 97 2.27 -8.40 19.24
C THR A 97 2.08 -7.69 17.89
N ASP A 98 2.41 -8.34 16.78
CA ASP A 98 2.19 -7.79 15.43
C ASP A 98 0.71 -7.56 15.13
N LYS A 99 -0.17 -8.47 15.56
CA LYS A 99 -1.62 -8.33 15.38
C LYS A 99 -2.23 -7.25 16.26
N THR A 100 -1.79 -7.11 17.51
CA THR A 100 -2.30 -6.06 18.42
C THR A 100 -1.86 -4.68 17.97
N LEU A 101 -0.59 -4.51 17.57
CA LEU A 101 -0.12 -3.27 16.94
C LEU A 101 -0.85 -2.99 15.63
N GLY A 102 -1.20 -4.04 14.88
CA GLY A 102 -1.97 -3.93 13.64
C GLY A 102 -3.35 -3.34 13.89
N MET A 103 -4.03 -3.75 14.97
CA MET A 103 -5.33 -3.18 15.35
C MET A 103 -5.24 -1.68 15.62
N VAL A 104 -4.27 -1.23 16.42
CA VAL A 104 -4.06 0.20 16.74
C VAL A 104 -3.75 1.00 15.48
N PHE A 105 -2.87 0.47 14.63
CA PHE A 105 -2.51 1.10 13.37
C PHE A 105 -3.69 1.18 12.39
N GLY A 106 -4.48 0.12 12.28
CA GLY A 106 -5.69 0.07 11.46
C GLY A 106 -6.75 1.06 11.91
N ALA A 107 -6.93 1.21 13.22
CA ALA A 107 -7.82 2.23 13.80
C ALA A 107 -7.31 3.64 13.49
N ALA A 108 -6.02 3.92 13.72
CA ALA A 108 -5.41 5.20 13.40
C ALA A 108 -5.54 5.56 11.91
N ARG A 109 -5.33 4.59 11.01
CA ARG A 109 -5.55 4.78 9.57
C ARG A 109 -7.03 5.04 9.24
N GLY A 110 -7.95 4.31 9.89
CA GLY A 110 -9.38 4.53 9.72
C GLY A 110 -9.79 5.95 10.09
N VAL A 111 -9.24 6.48 11.18
CA VAL A 111 -9.45 7.89 11.58
C VAL A 111 -8.85 8.84 10.54
N LEU A 112 -7.61 8.61 10.10
CA LEU A 112 -6.95 9.44 9.09
C LEU A 112 -7.66 9.46 7.73
N ILE A 113 -8.37 8.40 7.36
CA ILE A 113 -9.14 8.34 6.10
C ILE A 113 -10.43 9.17 6.20
N VAL A 114 -10.99 9.24 7.40
CA VAL A 114 -12.29 9.88 7.65
C VAL A 114 -12.14 11.37 7.97
N THR A 115 -11.01 11.76 8.56
CA THR A 115 -10.71 13.14 8.95
C THR A 115 -10.19 13.94 7.75
#